data_AF-A0A3N9WZ53-F1
#
_entry.id   AF-A0A3N9WZ53-F1
#
_cell.length_a   1.000
_cell.length_b   1.000
_cell.length_c   1.000
_cell.angle_alpha   90.00
_cell.angle_beta   90.00
_cell.angle_gamma   90.00
#
_symmetry.space_group_name_H-M   'P 1'
#
loop_
_entity.id
_entity.type
_entity.pdbx_description
1 polymer ?
#
loop_
_entity_poly.entity_id
_entity_poly.type
_entity_poly.pdbx_seq_one_letter_code
_entity_poly.pdbx_strand_id
1 'polypeptide(L)'
;MDTTQLLKGVLDMAVLAVLREEDGYGYDILRRLREAGLEEVGDASVYGTLRRLFAAGLLTTYVVPSESGPHRKYYSLNAAGRDQLTRSGKLWRSFATTMDSLLDDRGMAA
;
A
#
# COMPACT_ATOMS: atom_id res chain seq x y z
N MET A 1 5.47 16.05 12.38
CA MET A 1 5.92 15.17 11.28
C MET A 1 5.01 15.40 10.10
N ASP A 2 5.53 15.51 8.88
CA ASP A 2 4.69 15.63 7.69
C ASP A 2 4.16 14.23 7.32
N THR A 3 2.86 14.01 7.48
CA THR A 3 2.17 12.75 7.15
C THR A 3 2.40 12.34 5.70
N THR A 4 2.61 13.31 4.80
CA THR A 4 2.93 13.05 3.38
C THR A 4 4.26 12.31 3.23
N GLN A 5 5.26 12.63 4.05
CA GLN A 5 6.58 11.96 4.00
C GLN A 5 6.50 10.54 4.58
N LEU A 6 5.75 10.36 5.68
CA LEU A 6 5.43 9.03 6.19
C LEU A 6 4.75 8.18 5.12
N LEU A 7 3.71 8.72 4.49
CA LEU A 7 2.94 8.04 3.47
C LEU A 7 3.81 7.63 2.28
N LYS A 8 4.70 8.49 1.79
CA LYS A 8 5.66 8.12 0.72
C LYS A 8 6.50 6.90 1.08
N GLY A 9 6.89 6.75 2.35
CA GLY A 9 7.67 5.61 2.83
C GLY A 9 6.89 4.30 2.92
N VAL A 10 5.56 4.36 3.08
CA VAL A 10 4.72 3.17 3.33
C VAL A 10 3.72 2.86 2.20
N LEU A 11 3.56 3.74 1.20
CA LEU A 11 2.52 3.61 0.18
C LEU A 11 2.63 2.32 -0.64
N ASP A 12 3.84 1.89 -0.99
CA ASP A 12 4.07 0.63 -1.67
C ASP A 12 3.54 -0.56 -0.83
N MET A 13 3.82 -0.57 0.48
CA MET A 13 3.30 -1.59 1.40
C MET A 13 1.77 -1.51 1.53
N ALA A 14 1.21 -0.30 1.61
CA ALA A 14 -0.23 -0.10 1.72
C ALA A 14 -0.98 -0.60 0.48
N VAL A 15 -0.48 -0.32 -0.72
CA VAL A 15 -1.06 -0.82 -1.99
C VAL A 15 -1.00 -2.35 -2.04
N LEU A 16 0.13 -2.96 -1.70
CA LEU A 16 0.25 -4.43 -1.66
C LEU A 16 -0.71 -5.03 -0.63
N ALA A 17 -0.91 -4.38 0.52
CA ALA A 17 -1.84 -4.83 1.55
C ALA A 17 -3.30 -4.78 1.09
N VAL A 18 -3.72 -3.71 0.40
CA VAL A 18 -5.07 -3.59 -0.17
C VAL A 18 -5.33 -4.68 -1.23
N LEU A 19 -4.34 -4.95 -2.07
CA LEU A 19 -4.41 -5.98 -3.12
C LEU A 19 -4.30 -7.42 -2.59
N ARG A 20 -3.98 -7.62 -1.30
CA ARG A 20 -3.94 -8.96 -0.71
C ARG A 20 -5.33 -9.57 -0.58
N GLU A 21 -6.32 -8.74 -0.26
CA GLU A 21 -7.70 -9.19 -0.02
C GLU A 21 -8.43 -9.45 -1.34
N GLU A 22 -8.26 -8.55 -2.32
CA GLU A 22 -8.91 -8.65 -3.62
C GLU A 22 -8.15 -7.85 -4.69
N ASP A 23 -8.11 -8.37 -5.92
CA ASP A 23 -7.61 -7.67 -7.09
C ASP A 23 -8.37 -6.35 -7.31
N GLY A 24 -7.77 -5.38 -8.02
CA GLY A 24 -8.40 -4.07 -8.16
C GLY A 24 -7.92 -3.27 -9.35
N TYR A 25 -8.78 -2.39 -9.85
CA TYR A 25 -8.37 -1.33 -10.78
C TYR A 25 -8.04 -0.05 -10.01
N GLY A 26 -7.29 0.86 -10.63
CA GLY A 26 -6.62 1.96 -9.91
C GLY A 26 -7.55 2.82 -9.04
N TYR A 27 -8.75 3.15 -9.52
CA TYR A 27 -9.72 3.91 -8.73
C TYR A 27 -10.24 3.13 -7.52
N ASP A 28 -10.51 1.84 -7.68
CA ASP A 28 -11.00 1.01 -6.57
C ASP A 28 -9.92 0.81 -5.50
N ILE A 29 -8.66 0.62 -5.90
CA ILE A 29 -7.52 0.56 -4.97
C ILE A 29 -7.38 1.88 -4.20
N LEU A 30 -7.47 3.01 -4.91
CA LEU A 30 -7.43 4.34 -4.31
C LEU A 30 -8.54 4.53 -3.27
N ARG A 31 -9.78 4.13 -3.61
CA ARG A 31 -10.93 4.18 -2.71
C ARG A 31 -10.68 3.34 -1.45
N ARG A 32 -10.23 2.09 -1.61
CA ARG A 32 -9.92 1.19 -0.48
C ARG A 32 -8.81 1.73 0.42
N LEU A 33 -7.79 2.41 -0.12
CA LEU A 33 -6.75 3.08 0.67
C LEU A 33 -7.33 4.23 1.51
N ARG A 34 -8.19 5.06 0.92
CA ARG A 34 -8.85 6.17 1.63
C ARG A 34 -9.77 5.65 2.74
N GLU A 35 -10.56 4.62 2.45
CA GLU A 35 -11.42 3.96 3.44
C GLU A 35 -10.65 3.32 4.60
N ALA A 36 -9.40 2.92 4.37
CA ALA A 36 -8.48 2.43 5.40
C ALA A 36 -7.82 3.56 6.23
N GLY A 37 -8.18 4.82 6.02
CA GLY A 37 -7.69 5.98 6.76
C GLY A 37 -6.56 6.76 6.09
N LEU A 38 -6.18 6.41 4.84
CA LEU A 38 -5.21 7.19 4.06
C LEU A 38 -5.90 8.24 3.19
N GLU A 39 -6.73 9.10 3.80
CA GLU A 39 -7.62 10.05 3.11
C GLU A 39 -6.89 10.97 2.13
N GLU A 40 -5.72 11.47 2.54
CA GLU A 40 -4.88 12.42 1.79
C GLU A 40 -4.07 11.77 0.65
N VAL A 41 -4.26 10.47 0.37
CA VAL A 41 -3.52 9.82 -0.72
C VAL A 41 -3.99 10.36 -2.08
N GLY A 42 -3.05 10.95 -2.81
CA GLY A 42 -3.30 11.50 -4.14
C GLY A 42 -3.34 10.43 -5.23
N ASP A 43 -4.21 10.64 -6.21
CA ASP A 43 -4.40 9.75 -7.36
C ASP A 43 -3.07 9.46 -8.07
N ALA A 44 -2.31 10.50 -8.42
CA ALA A 44 -1.02 10.37 -9.10
C ALA A 44 -0.02 9.50 -8.31
N SER A 45 -0.06 9.56 -6.97
CA SER A 45 0.78 8.74 -6.10
C SER A 45 0.39 7.27 -6.17
N VAL A 46 -0.90 6.95 -6.13
CA VAL A 46 -1.39 5.56 -6.24
C VAL A 46 -1.10 5.00 -7.62
N TYR A 47 -1.45 5.72 -8.70
CA TYR A 47 -1.19 5.26 -10.06
C TYR A 47 0.31 5.11 -10.34
N GLY A 48 1.14 6.04 -9.85
CA GLY A 48 2.60 5.93 -9.92
C GLY A 48 3.12 4.70 -9.19
N THR A 49 2.58 4.41 -8.00
CA THR A 49 2.94 3.24 -7.19
C THR A 49 2.57 1.93 -7.89
N LEU A 50 1.36 1.83 -8.43
CA LEU A 50 0.93 0.65 -9.20
C LEU A 50 1.85 0.39 -10.39
N ARG A 51 2.27 1.43 -11.11
CA ARG A 51 3.21 1.31 -12.23
C ARG A 51 4.58 0.81 -11.77
N ARG A 52 5.12 1.35 -10.66
CA ARG A 52 6.40 0.91 -10.09
C ARG A 52 6.34 -0.54 -9.60
N LEU A 53 5.32 -0.92 -8.84
CA LEU A 53 5.17 -2.27 -8.31
C LEU A 53 4.99 -3.31 -9.43
N PHE A 54 4.25 -2.96 -10.48
CA PHE A 54 4.15 -3.80 -11.69
C PHE A 54 5.49 -3.93 -12.40
N ALA A 55 6.20 -2.82 -12.64
CA ALA A 55 7.52 -2.83 -13.28
C ALA A 55 8.57 -3.62 -12.46
N ALA A 56 8.43 -3.64 -11.14
CA ALA A 56 9.26 -4.44 -10.23
C ALA A 56 8.87 -5.93 -10.19
N GLY A 57 7.86 -6.36 -10.96
CA GLY A 57 7.42 -7.75 -11.01
C GLY A 57 6.63 -8.21 -9.77
N LEU A 58 6.15 -7.30 -8.93
CA LEU A 58 5.40 -7.61 -7.72
C LEU A 58 3.89 -7.75 -7.97
N LEU A 59 3.41 -7.22 -9.10
CA LEU A 59 2.02 -7.28 -9.51
C LEU A 59 1.92 -7.92 -10.90
N THR A 60 0.79 -8.58 -11.16
CA THR A 60 0.33 -8.92 -12.52
C THR A 60 -0.83 -8.02 -12.90
N THR A 61 -1.14 -7.94 -14.19
CA THR A 61 -2.28 -7.15 -14.66
C THR A 61 -3.08 -7.91 -15.70
N TYR A 62 -4.38 -7.69 -15.70
CA TYR A 62 -5.31 -8.22 -16.70
C TYR A 62 -6.37 -7.17 -17.01
N VAL A 63 -7.07 -7.33 -18.13
CA VAL A 63 -8.10 -6.39 -18.59
C VAL A 63 -9.46 -7.02 -18.37
N VAL A 64 -10.34 -6.29 -17.70
CA VAL A 64 -11.73 -6.70 -17.49
C VAL A 64 -12.64 -5.81 -18.33
N PRO A 65 -13.49 -6.40 -19.20
CA PRO A 65 -14.52 -5.66 -19.91
C PRO A 65 -15.42 -4.93 -18.92
N SER A 66 -15.80 -3.70 -19.25
CA SER A 66 -16.80 -2.96 -18.47
C SER A 66 -18.10 -2.93 -19.25
N GLU A 67 -19.23 -3.11 -18.57
CA GLU A 67 -20.57 -3.04 -19.20
C GLU A 67 -20.84 -1.67 -19.82
N SER A 68 -20.23 -0.63 -19.26
CA SER A 68 -20.18 0.71 -19.84
C SER A 68 -18.80 1.34 -19.59
N GLY A 69 -18.30 2.07 -20.58
CA GLY A 69 -17.00 2.77 -20.51
C GLY A 69 -15.79 1.92 -20.95
N PRO A 70 -14.57 2.46 -20.80
CA PRO A 70 -13.36 1.78 -21.22
C PRO A 70 -13.10 0.52 -20.36
N HIS A 71 -12.49 -0.49 -20.97
CA HIS A 71 -12.04 -1.66 -20.23
C HIS A 71 -11.13 -1.27 -19.07
N ARG A 72 -11.29 -1.93 -17.93
CA ARG A 72 -10.54 -1.63 -16.71
C ARG A 72 -9.30 -2.51 -16.65
N LYS A 73 -8.15 -1.89 -16.42
CA LYS A 73 -6.92 -2.60 -16.10
C LYS A 73 -6.92 -2.93 -14.61
N TYR A 74 -7.01 -4.22 -14.30
CA TYR A 74 -6.89 -4.75 -12.95
C TYR A 74 -5.43 -5.08 -12.63
N TYR A 75 -5.08 -4.90 -11.37
CA TYR A 75 -3.83 -5.30 -10.76
C TYR A 75 -4.12 -6.43 -9.78
N SER A 76 -3.25 -7.44 -9.80
CA SER A 76 -3.32 -8.59 -8.92
C SER A 76 -1.97 -8.82 -8.23
N LEU A 77 -2.02 -9.24 -6.98
CA LEU A 77 -0.85 -9.59 -6.21
C LEU A 77 -0.33 -10.97 -6.64
N ASN A 78 0.92 -11.06 -7.07
CA ASN A 78 1.55 -12.34 -7.40
C ASN A 78 2.36 -12.89 -6.20
N ALA A 79 3.05 -14.02 -6.39
CA ALA A 79 3.86 -14.63 -5.34
C ALA A 79 4.97 -13.70 -4.82
N ALA A 80 5.71 -13.04 -5.71
CA ALA A 80 6.77 -12.09 -5.32
C ALA A 80 6.21 -10.88 -4.56
N GLY A 81 5.03 -10.38 -4.96
CA GLY A 81 4.30 -9.33 -4.25
C GLY A 81 3.88 -9.75 -2.84
N ARG A 82 3.37 -10.97 -2.66
CA ARG A 82 3.03 -11.53 -1.34
C ARG A 82 4.25 -11.65 -0.43
N ASP A 83 5.38 -12.11 -0.98
CA ASP A 83 6.63 -12.20 -0.22
C ASP A 83 7.15 -10.81 0.17
N GLN A 84 7.07 -9.84 -0.73
CA GLN A 84 7.44 -8.45 -0.45
C GLN A 84 6.58 -7.86 0.66
N LEU A 85 5.26 -8.04 0.59
CA LEU A 85 4.33 -7.59 1.63
C LEU A 85 4.63 -8.24 2.99
N THR A 86 4.99 -9.52 2.99
CA THR A 86 5.37 -10.23 4.23
C THR A 86 6.64 -9.63 4.83
N ARG A 87 7.66 -9.37 4.00
CA ARG A 87 8.93 -8.76 4.45
C ARG A 87 8.72 -7.33 4.96
N SER A 88 8.07 -6.47 4.17
CA SER A 88 7.84 -5.07 4.55
C SER A 88 6.94 -4.97 5.78
N GLY A 89 5.91 -5.81 5.89
CA GLY A 89 5.06 -5.87 7.07
C GLY A 89 5.79 -6.27 8.35
N LYS A 90 6.75 -7.20 8.27
CA LYS A 90 7.62 -7.54 9.42
C LYS A 90 8.50 -6.35 9.83
N LEU A 91 9.14 -5.70 8.85
CA LEU A 91 9.96 -4.52 9.08
C LEU A 91 9.15 -3.39 9.73
N TRP A 92 7.97 -3.09 9.19
CA TRP A 92 7.08 -2.06 9.71
C TRP A 92 6.67 -2.32 11.15
N ARG A 93 6.22 -3.54 11.46
CA ARG A 93 5.83 -3.88 12.84
C ARG A 93 6.99 -3.72 13.82
N SER A 94 8.18 -4.19 13.46
CA SER A 94 9.37 -4.01 14.29
C SER A 94 9.67 -2.53 14.52
N PHE A 95 9.65 -1.73 13.46
CA PHE A 95 9.91 -0.30 13.54
C PHE A 95 8.88 0.43 14.39
N ALA A 96 7.58 0.19 14.15
CA ALA A 96 6.49 0.78 14.90
C ALA A 96 6.60 0.44 16.40
N THR A 97 6.81 -0.83 16.74
CA THR A 97 7.00 -1.24 18.15
C THR A 97 8.19 -0.54 18.81
N THR A 98 9.32 -0.40 18.12
CA THR A 98 10.47 0.35 18.64
C THR A 98 10.12 1.82 18.87
N MET A 99 9.46 2.47 17.91
CA MET A 99 9.06 3.87 18.05
C MET A 99 8.06 4.08 19.17
N ASP A 100 7.03 3.23 19.25
CA ASP A 100 6.03 3.27 20.32
C ASP A 100 6.69 3.11 21.69
N SER A 101 7.66 2.19 21.81
CA SER A 101 8.42 1.99 23.06
C SER A 101 9.30 3.18 23.45
N LEU A 102 9.84 3.92 22.47
CA LEU A 102 10.65 5.12 22.72
C LEU A 102 9.79 6.34 23.08
N LEU A 103 8.55 6.39 22.61
CA LEU A 103 7.60 7.47 22.89
C LEU A 103 6.81 7.24 24.18
N ASP A 104 6.75 6.00 24.67
CA ASP A 104 6.21 5.67 25.99
C ASP A 104 7.16 6.21 27.09
N ASP A 105 6.74 7.23 27.83
CA ASP A 105 7.48 7.96 28.88
C ASP A 105 7.96 7.13 30.11
N ARG A 106 7.93 5.79 30.05
CA ARG A 106 8.22 4.89 31.19
C ARG A 106 9.71 4.53 31.36
N GLY A 107 10.61 5.47 31.09
CA GLY A 107 12.06 5.21 31.10
C GLY A 107 12.98 6.28 31.69
N MET A 108 12.46 7.37 32.26
CA MET A 108 13.29 8.42 32.90
C MET A 108 12.87 8.76 34.34
N ALA A 109 12.11 7.88 34.99
CA ALA A 109 11.81 7.96 36.41
C ALA A 109 12.20 6.65 37.11
N ALA A 110 13.50 6.46 37.30
CA ALA A 110 14.07 5.57 38.31
C ALA A 110 15.41 6.16 38.78
#